data_AF-A0A2B4RK06-F1
#
_entry.id   AF-A0A2B4RK06-F1
#
_cell.length_a   1.000
_cell.length_b   1.000
_cell.length_c   1.000
_cell.angle_alpha   90.00
_cell.angle_beta   90.00
_cell.angle_gamma   90.00
#
_symmetry.space_group_name_H-M   'P 1'
#
loop_
_entity.id
_entity.type
_entity.pdbx_description
1 polymer ?
#
loop_
_entity_poly.entity_id
_entity_poly.type
_entity_poly.pdbx_seq_one_letter_code
_entity_poly.pdbx_strand_id
1 'polypeptide(L)'
;MRMSSEKKTIWMIVKDGEVMSDVKRFQFNCVDGVEEEDKVYEKAKFLEDLAEQLGLSGFEKTSVLKLRNGRGSLIPLSRRTPENTVTSPYILEVCRRHSSVKPSPRRIDVPSYKETYQIKLELFTKRISRLEETLPQLSLLRDAKLSVEVKNLEERLTFLNSKLQEADSRQWKGMFTKHPLW
;
A
#
# COMPACT_ATOMS: atom_id res chain seq x y z
N MET A 1 -2.15 -32.40 9.57
CA MET A 1 -1.92 -32.11 8.13
C MET A 1 -0.48 -32.49 7.80
N ARG A 2 -0.25 -33.43 6.88
CA ARG A 2 1.11 -33.79 6.44
C ARG A 2 1.65 -32.63 5.61
N MET A 3 2.67 -31.93 6.11
CA MET A 3 3.45 -31.00 5.30
C MET A 3 4.22 -31.84 4.27
N SER A 4 3.71 -31.91 3.04
CA SER A 4 4.45 -32.49 1.93
C SER A 4 5.56 -31.53 1.57
N SER A 5 6.80 -31.83 1.95
CA SER A 5 7.98 -31.08 1.52
C SER A 5 8.28 -31.47 0.07
N GLU A 6 7.74 -30.70 -0.88
CA GLU A 6 8.10 -30.85 -2.28
C GLU A 6 9.56 -30.42 -2.49
N LYS A 7 10.37 -31.35 -3.02
CA LYS A 7 11.76 -31.08 -3.41
C LYS A 7 11.75 -30.41 -4.77
N LYS A 8 12.24 -29.18 -4.84
CA LYS A 8 12.43 -28.47 -6.10
C LYS A 8 13.88 -28.51 -6.56
N THR A 9 14.05 -28.62 -7.87
CA THR A 9 15.37 -28.61 -8.51
C THR A 9 15.51 -27.43 -9.46
N ILE A 10 16.64 -26.75 -9.36
CA ILE A 10 17.00 -25.63 -10.22
C ILE A 10 18.40 -25.88 -10.80
N TRP A 11 18.56 -25.57 -12.08
CA TRP A 11 19.82 -25.62 -12.82
C TRP A 11 20.40 -24.22 -12.97
N MET A 12 21.68 -24.05 -12.66
CA MET A 12 22.32 -22.74 -12.53
C MET A 12 23.71 -22.74 -13.13
N ILE A 13 24.07 -21.66 -13.81
CA ILE A 13 25.45 -21.32 -14.17
C ILE A 13 25.91 -20.23 -13.22
N VAL A 14 27.03 -20.45 -12.53
CA VAL A 14 27.62 -19.43 -11.65
C VAL A 14 28.56 -18.58 -12.50
N LYS A 15 28.36 -17.26 -12.48
CA LYS A 15 29.25 -16.30 -13.11
C LYS A 15 29.90 -15.42 -12.03
N ASP A 16 31.22 -15.53 -11.90
CA ASP A 16 32.02 -14.69 -11.01
C ASP A 16 32.97 -13.83 -11.86
N GLY A 17 32.61 -12.57 -12.06
CA GLY A 17 33.31 -11.68 -12.99
C GLY A 17 33.30 -12.23 -14.43
N GLU A 18 34.48 -12.55 -14.94
CA GLU A 18 34.69 -13.13 -16.28
C GLU A 18 34.65 -14.66 -16.30
N VAL A 19 34.71 -15.31 -15.13
CA VAL A 19 34.71 -16.77 -15.01
C VAL A 19 33.27 -17.28 -14.98
N MET A 20 32.96 -18.24 -15.85
CA MET A 20 31.70 -18.98 -15.81
C MET A 20 31.95 -20.44 -15.43
N SER A 21 31.12 -20.96 -14.53
CA SER A 21 31.14 -22.37 -14.17
C SER A 21 30.34 -23.22 -15.16
N ASP A 22 30.55 -24.53 -15.10
CA ASP A 22 29.63 -25.49 -15.70
C ASP A 22 28.23 -25.39 -15.07
N VAL A 23 27.24 -26.01 -15.73
CA VAL A 23 25.87 -26.08 -15.24
C VAL A 23 25.82 -26.92 -13.95
N LYS A 24 25.42 -26.28 -12.86
CA LYS A 24 25.27 -26.89 -11.53
C LYS A 24 23.81 -27.13 -11.21
N ARG A 25 23.56 -28.18 -10.42
CA ARG A 25 22.24 -28.53 -9.90
C ARG A 25 22.12 -28.04 -8.46
N PHE A 26 21.06 -27.30 -8.17
CA PHE A 26 20.69 -26.85 -6.83
C PHE A 26 19.34 -27.47 -6.43
N GLN A 27 19.27 -28.09 -5.26
CA GLN A 27 18.06 -28.74 -4.76
C GLN A 27 17.69 -28.20 -3.39
N PHE A 28 16.41 -27.86 -3.21
CA PHE A 28 15.90 -27.34 -1.95
C PHE A 28 14.46 -27.79 -1.70
N ASN A 29 14.07 -27.77 -0.42
CA ASN A 29 12.70 -28.08 -0.01
C ASN A 29 11.84 -26.82 -0.07
N CYS A 30 10.66 -26.93 -0.69
CA CYS A 30 9.58 -25.95 -0.52
C CYS A 30 8.79 -26.28 0.74
N VAL A 31 8.67 -25.28 1.63
CA VAL A 31 7.75 -25.33 2.76
C VAL A 31 6.72 -24.23 2.54
N ASP A 32 5.45 -24.62 2.39
CA ASP A 32 4.33 -23.68 2.29
C ASP A 32 3.76 -23.41 3.69
N GLY A 33 3.48 -22.13 3.99
CA GLY A 33 2.80 -21.73 5.24
C GLY A 33 3.69 -21.23 6.38
N VAL A 34 4.93 -20.81 6.10
CA VAL A 34 5.86 -20.30 7.12
C VAL A 34 5.45 -18.91 7.64
N GLU A 35 5.43 -18.74 8.97
CA GLU A 35 5.11 -17.49 9.68
C GLU A 35 6.13 -16.36 9.35
N GLU A 36 5.78 -15.09 9.60
CA GLU A 36 6.57 -13.95 9.09
C GLU A 36 7.97 -13.82 9.70
N GLU A 37 8.13 -14.15 10.98
CA GLU A 37 9.44 -14.11 11.68
C GLU A 37 10.40 -15.17 11.12
N ASP A 38 9.86 -16.32 10.74
CA ASP A 38 10.61 -17.41 10.14
C ASP A 38 11.07 -17.10 8.70
N LYS A 39 10.45 -16.15 7.98
CA LYS A 39 10.84 -15.80 6.60
C LYS A 39 12.28 -15.26 6.48
N VAL A 40 12.74 -14.51 7.49
CA VAL A 40 14.11 -13.95 7.48
C VAL A 40 15.14 -15.05 7.71
N TYR A 41 14.87 -15.92 8.68
CA TYR A 41 15.68 -17.09 8.98
C TYR A 41 15.72 -18.07 7.81
N GLU A 42 14.56 -18.33 7.19
CA GLU A 42 14.43 -19.17 6.01
C GLU A 42 15.21 -18.65 4.80
N LYS A 43 15.25 -17.33 4.60
CA LYS A 43 16.05 -16.73 3.53
C LYS A 43 17.54 -16.87 3.78
N ALA A 44 18.01 -16.66 5.01
CA ALA A 44 19.42 -16.84 5.35
C ALA A 44 19.84 -18.30 5.13
N LYS A 45 19.05 -19.25 5.64
CA LYS A 45 19.28 -20.68 5.47
C LYS A 45 19.28 -21.11 3.99
N PHE A 46 18.33 -20.60 3.19
CA PHE A 46 18.30 -20.86 1.75
C PHE A 46 19.58 -20.38 1.03
N LEU A 47 20.11 -19.22 1.43
CA LEU A 47 21.36 -18.69 0.85
C LEU A 47 22.58 -19.48 1.31
N GLU A 48 22.59 -19.99 2.55
CA GLU A 48 23.63 -20.90 3.04
C GLU A 48 23.60 -22.23 2.29
N ASP A 49 22.42 -22.86 2.14
CA ASP A 49 22.24 -24.10 1.38
C ASP A 49 22.71 -23.92 -0.08
N LEU A 50 22.38 -22.77 -0.69
CA LEU A 50 22.81 -22.41 -2.04
C LEU A 50 24.33 -22.24 -2.12
N ALA A 51 24.94 -21.58 -1.13
CA ALA A 51 26.38 -21.35 -1.08
C ALA A 51 27.15 -22.67 -0.98
N GLU A 52 26.71 -23.56 -0.10
CA GLU A 52 27.33 -24.86 0.14
C GLU A 52 27.24 -25.76 -1.08
N GLN A 53 26.03 -25.93 -1.66
CA GLN A 53 25.83 -26.81 -2.82
C GLN A 53 26.54 -26.32 -4.08
N LEU A 54 26.69 -25.00 -4.26
CA LEU A 54 27.37 -24.44 -5.42
C LEU A 54 28.89 -24.30 -5.22
N GLY A 55 29.43 -24.67 -4.05
CA GLY A 55 30.86 -24.54 -3.73
C GLY A 55 31.30 -23.08 -3.63
N LEU A 56 30.41 -22.19 -3.24
CA LEU A 56 30.68 -20.76 -3.01
C LEU A 56 31.17 -20.59 -1.56
N SER A 57 32.26 -21.27 -1.22
CA SER A 57 32.85 -21.28 0.13
C SER A 57 33.56 -19.95 0.38
N GLY A 58 32.79 -18.92 0.70
CA GLY A 58 33.32 -17.59 0.98
C GLY A 58 32.51 -16.48 0.34
N PHE A 59 31.22 -16.40 0.66
CA PHE A 59 30.56 -15.10 0.57
C PHE A 59 31.28 -14.15 1.50
N GLU A 60 32.28 -13.43 0.99
CA GLU A 60 32.69 -12.20 1.62
C GLU A 60 31.40 -11.40 1.83
N LYS A 61 31.19 -10.82 3.02
CA LYS A 61 29.99 -10.03 3.37
C LYS A 61 29.73 -8.84 2.42
N THR A 62 30.66 -8.64 1.49
CA THR A 62 30.75 -7.66 0.42
C THR A 62 30.21 -8.15 -0.91
N SER A 63 29.84 -9.42 -1.10
CA SER A 63 29.32 -9.92 -2.38
C SER A 63 27.79 -9.91 -2.45
N VAL A 64 27.24 -9.63 -3.63
CA VAL A 64 25.80 -9.58 -3.93
C VAL A 64 25.50 -10.61 -5.00
N LEU A 65 24.53 -11.48 -4.70
CA LEU A 65 24.00 -12.45 -5.64
C LEU A 65 22.88 -11.86 -6.49
N LYS A 66 22.98 -12.03 -7.80
CA LYS A 66 21.92 -11.69 -8.75
C LYS A 66 21.54 -12.93 -9.55
N LEU A 67 20.30 -13.37 -9.43
CA LEU A 67 19.76 -14.45 -10.24
C LEU A 67 19.15 -13.86 -11.52
N ARG A 68 19.52 -14.38 -12.69
CA ARG A 68 18.97 -13.98 -13.99
C ARG A 68 18.43 -15.17 -14.78
N ASN A 69 17.41 -14.95 -15.61
CA ASN A 69 17.00 -15.93 -16.62
C ASN A 69 17.93 -15.93 -17.84
N GLY A 70 17.69 -16.88 -18.76
CA GLY A 70 18.40 -16.95 -20.04
C GLY A 70 18.20 -15.72 -20.95
N ARG A 71 17.22 -14.85 -20.67
CA ARG A 71 17.06 -13.54 -21.35
C ARG A 71 17.84 -12.41 -20.66
N GLY A 72 18.55 -12.69 -19.58
CA GLY A 72 19.29 -11.71 -18.77
C GLY A 72 18.42 -10.87 -17.82
N SER A 73 17.13 -11.15 -17.66
CA SER A 73 16.27 -10.43 -16.70
C SER A 73 16.52 -10.90 -15.27
N LEU A 74 16.52 -9.97 -14.31
CA LEU A 74 16.69 -10.28 -12.88
C LEU A 74 15.44 -10.97 -12.32
N ILE A 75 15.64 -12.08 -11.61
CA ILE A 75 14.59 -12.88 -10.98
C ILE A 75 14.76 -12.86 -9.46
N PRO A 76 13.68 -12.84 -8.68
CA PRO A 76 13.75 -13.00 -7.23
C PRO A 76 14.38 -14.33 -6.83
N LEU A 77 15.50 -14.28 -6.12
CA LEU A 77 16.13 -15.46 -5.53
C LEU A 77 15.32 -15.90 -4.30
N SER A 78 14.47 -16.93 -4.47
CA SER A 78 13.58 -17.42 -3.41
C SER A 78 13.28 -18.92 -3.55
N ARG A 79 12.78 -19.55 -2.47
CA ARG A 79 12.21 -20.93 -2.53
C ARG A 79 10.99 -21.03 -3.47
N ARG A 80 10.42 -19.93 -3.95
CA ARG A 80 9.29 -19.93 -4.90
C ARG A 80 9.75 -19.79 -6.35
N THR A 81 11.05 -19.72 -6.60
CA THR A 81 11.59 -19.65 -7.96
C THR A 81 11.13 -20.87 -8.74
N PRO A 82 10.57 -20.70 -9.96
CA PRO A 82 10.10 -21.82 -10.75
C PRO A 82 11.26 -22.70 -11.19
N GLU A 83 11.01 -24.00 -11.23
CA GLU A 83 11.95 -24.97 -11.76
C GLU A 83 12.27 -24.66 -13.22
N ASN A 84 13.49 -24.96 -13.61
CA ASN A 84 13.97 -24.79 -14.97
C ASN A 84 14.61 -26.09 -15.47
N THR A 85 15.09 -26.04 -16.71
CA THR A 85 15.69 -27.20 -17.38
C THR A 85 17.19 -27.00 -17.56
N VAL A 86 17.92 -28.10 -17.80
CA VAL A 86 19.36 -28.07 -18.11
C VAL A 86 19.65 -27.25 -19.37
N THR A 87 18.73 -27.22 -20.34
CA THR A 87 18.88 -26.47 -21.59
C THR A 87 18.63 -24.97 -21.42
N SER A 88 17.94 -24.56 -20.36
CA SER A 88 17.67 -23.16 -20.02
C SER A 88 18.04 -22.86 -18.55
N PRO A 89 19.34 -22.95 -18.18
CA PRO A 89 19.78 -22.72 -16.81
C PRO A 89 19.62 -21.24 -16.43
N TYR A 90 19.41 -20.97 -15.13
CA TYR A 90 19.52 -19.61 -14.62
C TYR A 90 20.99 -19.22 -14.51
N ILE A 91 21.26 -17.92 -14.53
CA ILE A 91 22.61 -17.38 -14.35
C ILE A 91 22.66 -16.73 -12.98
N LEU A 92 23.51 -17.24 -12.09
CA LEU A 92 23.80 -16.66 -10.79
C LEU A 92 25.05 -15.80 -10.90
N GLU A 93 24.89 -14.48 -10.97
CA GLU A 93 26.01 -13.54 -11.00
C GLU A 93 26.45 -13.21 -9.56
N VAL A 94 27.73 -13.46 -9.27
CA VAL A 94 28.40 -13.01 -8.06
C VAL A 94 29.03 -11.65 -8.37
N CYS A 95 28.44 -10.59 -7.81
CA CYS A 95 28.91 -9.22 -7.99
C CYS A 95 29.53 -8.72 -6.70
N ARG A 96 30.65 -8.00 -6.79
CA ARG A 96 31.13 -7.21 -5.64
C ARG A 96 30.13 -6.09 -5.34
N ARG A 97 29.89 -5.81 -4.05
CA ARG A 97 29.13 -4.64 -3.60
C ARG A 97 29.99 -3.41 -3.84
N HIS A 98 29.83 -2.81 -5.00
CA HIS A 98 30.35 -1.47 -5.26
C HIS A 98 29.44 -0.48 -4.55
N SER A 99 29.82 -0.10 -3.33
CA SER A 99 29.16 0.94 -2.57
C SER A 99 30.21 1.95 -2.14
N SER A 100 30.24 3.13 -2.76
CA SER A 100 31.07 4.26 -2.31
C SER A 100 30.62 4.78 -0.95
N VAL A 101 29.35 4.52 -0.58
CA VAL A 101 28.71 4.98 0.66
C VAL A 101 28.41 3.77 1.55
N LYS A 102 28.75 3.82 2.85
CA LYS A 102 28.34 2.77 3.80
C LYS A 102 26.82 2.88 4.01
N PRO A 103 26.01 1.83 3.75
CA PRO A 103 24.59 1.88 4.01
C PRO A 103 24.37 2.12 5.50
N SER A 104 23.55 3.12 5.85
CA SER A 104 23.12 3.27 7.24
C SER A 104 22.34 2.02 7.64
N PRO A 105 22.47 1.56 8.90
CA PRO A 105 21.71 0.42 9.37
C PRO A 105 20.21 0.74 9.21
N ARG A 106 19.52 0.01 8.32
CA ARG A 106 18.06 0.01 8.25
C ARG A 106 17.50 -0.74 9.45
N ARG A 107 17.67 -0.17 10.64
CA ARG A 107 16.81 -0.50 11.78
C ARG A 107 15.73 0.56 11.79
N ILE A 108 14.70 0.34 10.99
CA ILE A 108 13.38 0.82 11.40
C ILE A 108 13.01 -0.19 12.48
N ASP A 109 12.94 0.23 13.74
CA ASP A 109 12.21 -0.54 14.74
C ASP A 109 10.78 -0.62 14.21
N VAL A 110 10.48 -1.73 13.53
CA VAL A 110 9.12 -2.03 13.13
C VAL A 110 8.46 -2.44 14.43
N PRO A 111 7.54 -1.63 14.98
CA PRO A 111 6.87 -1.99 16.22
C PRO A 111 6.30 -3.38 16.06
N SER A 112 6.47 -4.23 17.08
CA SER A 112 5.91 -5.59 17.03
C SER A 112 4.44 -5.49 16.65
N TYR A 113 3.91 -6.48 15.94
CA TYR A 113 2.49 -6.49 15.55
C TYR A 113 1.61 -6.12 16.75
N LYS A 114 1.89 -6.69 17.92
CA LYS A 114 1.22 -6.37 19.20
C LYS A 114 1.21 -4.87 19.52
N GLU A 115 2.33 -4.18 19.40
CA GLU A 115 2.45 -2.73 19.66
C GLU A 115 1.64 -1.93 18.63
N THR A 116 1.70 -2.34 17.36
CA THR A 116 0.90 -1.72 16.29
C THR A 116 -0.60 -1.86 16.56
N TYR A 117 -1.07 -3.00 17.06
CA TYR A 117 -2.48 -3.20 17.43
C TYR A 117 -2.87 -2.39 18.66
N GLN A 118 -1.99 -2.28 19.66
CA GLN A 118 -2.23 -1.46 20.84
C GLN A 118 -2.39 0.02 20.46
N ILE A 119 -1.50 0.54 19.60
CA ILE A 119 -1.58 1.92 19.10
C ILE A 119 -2.89 2.14 18.32
N LYS A 120 -3.28 1.20 17.46
CA LYS A 120 -4.55 1.29 16.71
C LYS A 120 -5.76 1.27 17.63
N LEU A 121 -5.78 0.39 18.64
CA LEU A 121 -6.86 0.30 19.61
C LEU A 121 -6.99 1.60 20.40
N GLU A 122 -5.87 2.14 20.91
CA GLU A 122 -5.88 3.40 21.66
C GLU A 122 -6.40 4.56 20.79
N LEU A 123 -6.03 4.58 19.51
CA LEU A 123 -6.51 5.58 18.57
C LEU A 123 -8.02 5.46 18.31
N PHE A 124 -8.55 4.24 18.18
CA PHE A 124 -9.99 4.02 18.06
C PHE A 124 -10.74 4.43 19.31
N THR A 125 -10.24 4.08 20.50
CA THR A 125 -10.84 4.49 21.78
C THR A 125 -10.92 6.01 21.88
N LYS A 126 -9.83 6.73 21.58
CA LYS A 126 -9.82 8.21 21.58
C LYS A 126 -10.84 8.81 20.60
N ARG A 127 -11.01 8.20 19.42
CA ARG A 127 -12.02 8.65 18.45
C ARG A 127 -13.45 8.42 18.96
N ILE A 128 -13.70 7.28 19.59
CA ILE A 128 -15.00 6.94 20.16
C ILE A 128 -15.34 7.94 21.28
N SER A 129 -14.43 8.19 22.23
CA SER A 129 -14.68 9.15 23.31
C SER A 129 -15.00 10.56 22.79
N ARG A 130 -14.28 11.04 21.77
CA ARG A 130 -14.60 12.34 21.14
C ARG A 130 -15.98 12.35 20.46
N LEU A 131 -16.38 11.23 19.87
CA LEU A 131 -17.71 11.11 19.26
C LEU A 131 -18.80 11.12 20.34
N GLU A 132 -18.58 10.41 21.44
CA GLU A 132 -19.50 10.37 22.58
C GLU A 132 -19.68 11.75 23.24
N GLU A 133 -18.61 12.54 23.32
CA GLU A 133 -18.66 13.93 23.82
C GLU A 133 -19.41 14.88 22.87
N THR A 134 -19.28 14.68 21.55
CA THR A 134 -19.83 15.59 20.54
C THR A 134 -21.26 15.25 20.11
N LEU A 135 -21.67 13.98 20.17
CA LEU A 135 -23.02 13.51 19.90
C LEU A 135 -24.14 14.29 20.62
N PRO A 136 -24.08 14.52 21.96
CA PRO A 136 -25.12 15.25 22.65
C PRO A 136 -25.18 16.74 22.27
N GLN A 137 -24.08 17.31 21.78
CA GLN A 137 -24.05 18.70 21.31
C GLN A 137 -24.65 18.85 19.89
N LEU A 138 -24.69 17.76 19.13
CA LEU A 138 -25.10 17.74 17.73
C LEU A 138 -26.59 18.03 17.57
N SER A 139 -27.44 17.56 18.49
CA SER A 139 -28.87 17.89 18.51
C SER A 139 -29.09 19.39 18.74
N LEU A 140 -28.41 19.97 19.74
CA LEU A 140 -28.49 21.40 20.06
C LEU A 140 -28.01 22.27 18.89
N LEU A 141 -26.90 21.89 18.24
CA LEU A 141 -26.39 22.59 17.06
C LEU A 141 -27.36 22.48 15.87
N ARG A 142 -28.03 21.33 15.71
CA ARG A 142 -29.03 21.13 14.66
C ARG A 142 -30.25 22.00 14.89
N ASP A 143 -30.76 22.06 16.12
CA ASP A 143 -31.92 22.89 16.47
C ASP A 143 -31.59 24.38 16.33
N ALA A 144 -30.40 24.80 16.76
CA ALA A 144 -29.90 26.15 16.54
C ALA A 144 -29.84 26.49 15.04
N LYS A 145 -29.31 25.59 14.20
CA LYS A 145 -29.27 25.80 12.75
C LYS A 145 -30.67 25.90 12.15
N LEU A 146 -31.57 24.99 12.54
CA LEU A 146 -32.95 24.99 12.05
C LEU A 146 -33.68 26.28 12.44
N SER A 147 -33.51 26.78 13.66
CA SER A 147 -34.12 28.04 14.09
C SER A 147 -33.63 29.24 13.27
N VAL A 148 -32.35 29.28 12.91
CA VAL A 148 -31.77 30.32 12.04
C VAL A 148 -32.36 30.24 10.63
N GLU A 149 -32.49 29.03 10.07
CA GLU A 149 -33.07 28.83 8.74
C GLU A 149 -34.56 29.20 8.69
N VAL A 150 -35.34 28.81 9.70
CA VAL A 150 -36.76 29.18 9.84
C VAL A 150 -36.91 30.70 9.90
N LYS A 151 -36.12 31.38 10.74
CA LYS A 151 -36.16 32.84 10.84
C LYS A 151 -35.81 33.52 9.50
N ASN A 152 -34.81 33.00 8.79
CA ASN A 152 -34.46 33.53 7.46
C ASN A 152 -35.60 33.36 6.46
N LEU A 153 -36.30 32.22 6.49
CA LEU A 153 -37.46 31.98 5.64
C LEU A 153 -38.62 32.92 5.99
N GLU A 154 -38.87 33.16 7.28
CA GLU A 154 -39.87 34.13 7.74
C GLU A 154 -39.56 35.54 7.23
N GLU A 155 -38.31 36.00 7.34
CA GLU A 155 -37.87 37.29 6.81
C GLU A 155 -38.07 37.41 5.29
N ARG A 156 -37.79 36.33 4.54
CA ARG A 156 -38.05 36.31 3.09
C ARG A 156 -39.54 36.31 2.75
N LEU A 157 -40.33 35.52 3.48
CA LEU A 157 -41.78 35.43 3.27
C LEU A 157 -42.47 36.75 3.59
N THR A 158 -42.08 37.41 4.68
CA THR A 158 -42.61 38.74 5.04
C THR A 158 -42.26 39.78 3.98
N PHE A 159 -41.03 39.77 3.47
CA PHE A 159 -40.64 40.63 2.35
C PHE A 159 -41.47 40.34 1.08
N LEU A 160 -41.59 39.08 0.67
CA LEU A 160 -42.38 38.67 -0.49
C LEU A 160 -43.85 39.06 -0.35
N ASN A 161 -44.44 38.84 0.82
CA ASN A 161 -45.83 39.19 1.09
C ASN A 161 -46.05 40.70 1.02
N SER A 162 -45.10 41.50 1.55
CA SER A 162 -45.11 42.95 1.40
C SER A 162 -45.07 43.39 -0.07
N LYS A 163 -44.23 42.75 -0.90
CA LYS A 163 -44.16 43.03 -2.33
C LYS A 163 -45.40 42.61 -3.10
N LEU A 164 -46.03 41.52 -2.71
CA LEU A 164 -47.29 41.08 -3.30
C LEU A 164 -48.42 42.05 -2.98
N GLN A 165 -48.53 42.53 -1.74
CA GLN A 165 -49.48 43.58 -1.37
C GLN A 165 -49.22 44.91 -2.10
N GLU A 166 -47.95 45.28 -2.30
CA GLU A 166 -47.56 46.45 -3.10
C GLU A 166 -48.00 46.29 -4.58
N ALA A 167 -47.92 45.08 -5.13
CA ALA A 167 -48.38 44.79 -6.49
C ALA A 167 -49.92 44.82 -6.58
N ASP A 168 -50.64 44.20 -5.65
CA ASP A 168 -52.11 44.14 -5.64
C ASP A 168 -52.75 45.53 -5.46
N SER A 169 -52.12 46.40 -4.67
CA SER A 169 -52.59 47.78 -4.48
C SER A 169 -52.34 48.68 -5.70
N ARG A 170 -51.52 48.25 -6.66
CA ARG A 170 -51.22 48.98 -7.89
C ARG A 170 -52.05 48.45 -9.04
N GLN A 171 -53.12 49.16 -9.37
CA GLN A 171 -53.78 48.96 -10.66
C GLN A 171 -52.92 49.54 -11.78
N TRP A 172 -52.74 48.78 -12.86
CA TRP A 172 -52.02 49.25 -14.05
C TRP A 172 -52.77 50.43 -14.68
N LYS A 173 -52.35 51.66 -14.39
CA LYS A 173 -52.81 52.87 -15.08
C LYS A 173 -52.08 52.96 -16.43
N GLY A 174 -52.42 52.07 -17.34
CA GLY A 174 -51.73 51.91 -18.61
C GLY A 174 -52.64 51.41 -19.73
N MET A 175 -53.81 52.04 -19.92
CA MET A 175 -54.45 52.03 -21.22
C MET A 175 -54.07 53.34 -21.92
N PHE A 176 -53.39 53.26 -23.05
CA PHE A 176 -52.93 54.42 -23.83
C PHE A 176 -54.09 55.38 -24.08
N THR A 177 -54.13 56.51 -23.38
CA THR A 177 -55.02 57.65 -23.64
C THR A 177 -54.42 58.56 -24.71
N LYS A 178 -53.98 57.97 -25.83
CA LYS A 178 -53.72 58.72 -27.07
C LYS A 178 -54.62 58.16 -28.16
N HIS A 179 -55.53 59.03 -28.60
CA HIS A 179 -56.57 58.75 -29.59
C HIS A 179 -55.96 58.24 -30.90
N PRO A 180 -56.63 57.31 -31.62
CA PRO A 180 -56.22 56.98 -32.97
C PRO A 180 -56.35 58.24 -33.84
N LEU A 181 -55.24 58.61 -34.47
CA LEU A 181 -55.16 59.72 -35.41
C LEU A 181 -56.17 59.51 -36.55
N TRP A 182 -57.20 60.34 -36.56
CA TRP A 182 -57.88 60.84 -37.75
C TRP A 182 -58.22 62.31 -37.51
#